data_AF-A0A7W6J975-F1
#
_entry.id   AF-A0A7W6J975-F1
#
_cell.length_a   1.000
_cell.length_b   1.000
_cell.length_c   1.000
_cell.angle_alpha   90.00
_cell.angle_beta   90.00
_cell.angle_gamma   90.00
#
_symmetry.space_group_name_H-M   'P 1'
#
loop_
_entity.id
_entity.type
_entity.pdbx_description
1 polymer ?
#
loop_
_entity_poly.entity_id
_entity_poly.type
_entity_poly.pdbx_seq_one_letter_code
_entity_poly.pdbx_strand_id
1 'polypeptide(L)' 'MTPRGAKKISIVGQISEIEHDIAQRQRDYPRLVREGRMRQEEAEMRMQRVLAIRETLHFCKRHEADIRAYMASKKAGGAA' A
#
# COMPACT_ATOMS: atom_id res chain seq x y z
N MET A 1 -12.33 0.66 -15.34
CA MET A 1 -11.75 1.43 -16.46
C MET A 1 -10.75 2.43 -15.87
N THR A 2 -9.48 2.04 -15.72
CA THR A 2 -8.42 2.99 -15.33
C THR A 2 -8.17 3.93 -16.50
N PRO A 3 -8.15 5.26 -16.29
CA PRO A 3 -7.89 6.19 -17.39
C PRO A 3 -6.48 5.93 -17.93
N ARG A 4 -6.39 5.55 -19.22
CA ARG A 4 -5.11 5.46 -19.94
C ARG A 4 -4.48 6.85 -19.92
N GLY A 5 -3.44 7.04 -19.10
CA GLY A 5 -2.71 8.31 -19.04
C GLY A 5 -2.57 8.94 -17.67
N ALA A 6 -3.16 8.38 -16.60
CA ALA A 6 -2.80 8.82 -15.25
C ALA A 6 -1.30 8.54 -15.01
N LYS A 7 -0.51 9.59 -14.76
CA LYS A 7 0.91 9.45 -14.41
C LYS A 7 1.01 8.45 -13.27
N LYS A 8 1.82 7.41 -13.44
CA LYS A 8 2.04 6.40 -12.39
C LYS A 8 2.58 7.13 -11.14
N ILE A 9 1.86 7.04 -10.03
CA ILE A 9 2.34 7.56 -8.75
C ILE A 9 3.60 6.77 -8.37
N SER A 10 4.66 7.48 -8.00
CA SER A 10 5.90 6.83 -7.59
C SER A 10 5.64 5.94 -6.38
N ILE A 11 6.42 4.87 -6.22
CA ILE A 11 6.30 4.00 -5.03
C ILE A 11 6.53 4.78 -3.72
N VAL A 12 7.37 5.82 -3.76
CA VAL A 12 7.58 6.73 -2.63
C VAL A 12 6.31 7.53 -2.34
N GLY A 13 5.63 8.05 -3.36
CA GLY A 13 4.34 8.74 -3.19
C GLY A 13 3.26 7.82 -2.61
N GLN A 14 3.18 6.58 -3.08
CA GLN A 14 2.26 5.57 -2.54
C GLN A 14 2.56 5.26 -1.07
N ILE A 15 3.84 5.19 -0.68
CA ILE A 15 4.25 5.00 0.71
C ILE A 15 3.83 6.21 1.56
N SER A 16 4.06 7.44 1.10
CA SER A 16 3.65 8.62 1.85
C SER A 16 2.12 8.71 2.04
N GLU A 17 1.35 8.32 1.03
CA GLU A 17 -0.12 8.26 1.14
C GLU A 17 -0.58 7.21 2.15
N ILE A 18 0.01 5.99 2.14
CA ILE A 18 -0.39 4.95 3.08
C ILE A 18 0.01 5.29 4.52
N GLU A 19 1.16 5.95 4.72
CA GLU A 19 1.59 6.44 6.02
C GLU A 19 0.63 7.52 6.55
N HIS A 20 0.15 8.41 5.68
CA HIS A 20 -0.86 9.40 6.04
C HIS A 20 -2.19 8.76 6.46
N ASP A 21 -2.69 7.79 5.69
CA ASP A 21 -3.91 7.03 6.01
C ASP A 21 -3.77 6.29 7.34
N ILE A 22 -2.64 5.63 7.59
CA ILE A 22 -2.35 4.99 8.89
C ILE A 22 -2.45 6.01 10.03
N ALA A 23 -1.82 7.18 9.88
CA ALA A 23 -1.86 8.23 10.91
C ALA A 23 -3.27 8.78 11.13
N GLN A 24 -4.09 8.92 10.08
CA GLN A 24 -5.50 9.29 10.20
C GLN A 24 -6.29 8.23 10.96
N ARG A 25 -6.18 6.96 10.58
CA ARG A 25 -6.88 5.85 11.23
C ARG A 25 -6.49 5.70 12.70
N GLN A 26 -5.21 5.83 13.03
CA GLN A 26 -4.73 5.81 14.42
C GLN A 26 -5.36 6.92 15.28
N ARG A 27 -5.64 8.09 14.69
CA ARG A 27 -6.33 9.19 15.38
C ARG A 27 -7.84 8.96 15.49
N ASP A 28 -8.48 8.55 14.39
CA ASP A 28 -9.94 8.52 14.31
C ASP A 28 -10.59 7.24 14.83
N TYR A 29 -10.00 6.07 14.57
CA TYR A 29 -10.64 4.79 14.90
C TYR A 29 -10.93 4.64 16.39
N PRO A 30 -10.02 4.97 17.34
CA PRO A 30 -10.32 4.89 18.76
C PRO A 30 -11.54 5.73 19.15
N ARG A 31 -11.66 6.94 18.57
CA ARG A 31 -12.80 7.82 18.81
C ARG A 31 -14.09 7.23 18.24
N LEU A 32 -14.06 6.70 17.01
CA LEU A 32 -15.22 6.09 16.37
C LEU A 32 -15.71 4.83 17.10
N VAL A 33 -14.78 4.02 17.64
CA VAL A 33 -15.13 2.86 18.47
C VAL A 33 -15.79 3.30 19.77
N ARG A 34 -15.22 4.28 20.47
CA ARG A 34 -15.80 4.84 21.71
C ARG A 34 -17.18 5.44 21.49
N GLU A 35 -17.43 6.06 20.33
CA GLU A 35 -18.73 6.61 19.94
C GLU A 35 -19.74 5.52 19.50
N GLY A 36 -19.35 4.23 19.45
CA GLY A 36 -20.19 3.14 18.96
C GLY A 36 -20.45 3.16 17.45
N ARG A 37 -19.69 3.96 16.70
CA ARG A 37 -19.83 4.15 15.24
C ARG A 37 -18.96 3.20 14.43
N MET A 38 -18.12 2.40 15.08
CA MET A 38 -17.26 1.37 14.50
C MET A 38 -17.07 0.26 15.54
N ARG A 39 -17.02 -1.00 15.10
CA ARG A 39 -16.68 -2.11 16.01
C ARG A 39 -15.17 -2.18 16.23
N GLN A 40 -14.73 -2.58 17.42
CA GLN A 40 -13.30 -2.74 17.73
C GLN A 40 -12.60 -3.71 16.75
N GLU A 41 -13.22 -4.88 16.50
CA GLU A 41 -12.71 -5.89 15.56
C GLU A 41 -12.57 -5.34 14.13
N GLU A 42 -13.49 -4.47 13.71
CA GLU A 42 -13.42 -3.81 12.40
C GLU A 42 -12.25 -2.84 12.32
N ALA A 43 -12.02 -2.05 13.37
CA ALA A 43 -10.89 -1.13 13.46
C ALA A 43 -9.55 -1.88 13.39
N GLU A 44 -9.41 -2.97 14.15
CA GLU A 44 -8.22 -3.82 14.20
C GLU A 44 -7.94 -4.47 12.84
N MET A 45 -8.94 -5.11 12.23
CA MET A 45 -8.82 -5.73 10.92
C MET A 45 -8.38 -4.70 9.86
N ARG A 46 -8.98 -3.50 9.86
CA ARG A 46 -8.63 -2.43 8.92
C ARG A 46 -7.21 -1.92 9.16
N MET A 47 -6.78 -1.81 10.41
CA MET A 47 -5.41 -1.44 10.77
C MET A 47 -4.40 -2.49 10.32
N GLN A 48 -4.67 -3.78 10.55
CA GLN A 48 -3.81 -4.87 10.09
C GLN A 48 -3.64 -4.86 8.57
N ARG A 49 -4.73 -4.68 7.82
CA ARG A 49 -4.68 -4.61 6.35
C ARG A 49 -3.83 -3.45 5.83
N VAL A 50 -4.01 -2.24 6.39
CA VAL A 50 -3.25 -1.07 5.92
C VAL A 50 -1.77 -1.18 6.28
N LEU A 51 -1.43 -1.78 7.42
CA LEU A 51 -0.05 -2.08 7.80
C LEU A 51 0.59 -3.10 6.86
N ALA A 52 -0.11 -4.16 6.49
CA ALA A 52 0.37 -5.15 5.52
C ALA A 52 0.62 -4.54 4.12
N ILE A 53 -0.24 -3.60 3.70
CA ILE A 53 -0.02 -2.83 2.46
C ILE A 53 1.28 -2.02 2.57
N ARG A 54 1.49 -1.30 3.69
CA ARG A 54 2.72 -0.54 3.94
C ARG A 54 3.96 -1.43 3.84
N GLU A 55 3.94 -2.59 4.49
CA GLU A 55 5.05 -3.56 4.44
C GLU A 55 5.33 -4.04 3.01
N THR A 56 4.28 -4.36 2.26
CA THR A 56 4.40 -4.76 0.85
C THR A 56 5.03 -3.66 0.00
N LEU A 57 4.63 -2.40 0.19
CA LEU A 57 5.21 -1.27 -0.53
C LEU A 57 6.67 -1.04 -0.16
N HIS A 58 7.04 -1.15 1.11
CA HIS A 58 8.45 -1.06 1.52
C HIS A 58 9.28 -2.22 0.99
N PHE A 59 8.74 -3.44 0.95
CA PHE A 59 9.40 -4.58 0.31
C PHE A 59 9.69 -4.28 -1.17
N CYS A 60 8.66 -3.85 -1.91
CA CYS A 60 8.80 -3.48 -3.32
C CYS A 60 9.81 -2.33 -3.51
N LYS A 61 9.85 -1.35 -2.60
CA LYS A 61 10.83 -0.25 -2.66
C LYS A 61 12.25 -0.73 -2.41
N ARG A 62 12.44 -1.60 -1.41
CA ARG A 62 13.74 -2.19 -1.05
C ARG A 62 14.31 -3.03 -2.19
N HIS A 63 13.47 -3.82 -2.85
CA HIS A 63 13.85 -4.74 -3.92
C HIS A 63 13.59 -4.17 -5.32
N GLU A 64 13.44 -2.85 -5.45
CA GLU A 64 13.02 -2.22 -6.71
C GLU A 64 13.97 -2.55 -7.86
N ALA A 65 15.29 -2.53 -7.61
CA ALA A 65 16.30 -2.86 -8.62
C ALA A 65 16.21 -4.32 -9.07
N ASP A 66 16.12 -5.25 -8.11
CA ASP A 66 16.05 -6.70 -8.37
C ASP A 66 14.78 -7.06 -9.15
N ILE A 67 13.63 -6.51 -8.72
CA ILE A 67 12.35 -6.70 -9.41
C ILE A 67 12.44 -6.17 -10.84
N ARG A 68 13.01 -4.98 -11.06
CA ARG A 68 13.18 -4.41 -12.41
C ARG A 68 14.11 -5.27 -13.27
N ALA A 69 15.22 -5.73 -12.72
CA ALA A 69 16.17 -6.60 -13.43
C ALA A 69 15.51 -7.93 -13.83
N TYR A 70 14.78 -8.56 -12.91
CA TYR A 70 14.04 -9.79 -13.17
C TYR A 70 12.96 -9.60 -14.26
N MET A 71 12.20 -8.50 -14.20
CA MET A 71 11.19 -8.21 -15.22
C MET A 71 11.81 -7.91 -16.59
N ALA A 72 12.97 -7.25 -16.63
CA ALA A 72 13.71 -7.02 -17.86
C ALA A 72 14.24 -8.32 -18.46
N SER A 73 14.79 -9.23 -17.64
CA SER A 73 15.28 -10.53 -18.10
C SER A 73 14.14 -11.42 -18.59
N LYS A 74 12.98 -11.41 -17.93
CA LYS A 74 11.76 -12.09 -18.40
C LYS A 74 11.28 -11.55 -19.74
N LYS A 75 11.34 -10.24 -19.96
CA LYS A 75 10.98 -9.63 -21.25
C LYS A 75 11.96 -10.00 -22.36
N ALA A 76 13.26 -10.06 -22.05
CA ALA A 76 14.30 -10.44 -23.01
C ALA A 76 14.30 -11.94 -23.34
N GLY A 77 13.96 -12.79 -22.37
CA GLY A 77 13.79 -14.24 -22.54
C GLY A 77 12.41 -14.67 -23.05
N GLY A 78 11.53 -13.72 -23.34
CA GLY A 78 10.20 -13.93 -23.93
C GLY A 78 10.25 -14.12 -25.45
N ALA A 79 11.04 -15.09 -25.89
CA ALA A 79 10.91 -15.79 -27.16
C ALA A 79 11.19 -17.27 -26.87
N ALA A 80 10.27 -17.90 -26.15
CA ALA A 80 10.15 -19.33 -26.01
C ALA A 80 8.70 -19.71 -26.25
#